data_AF-A0A0Q8QNL7-F1
#
_entry.id   AF-A0A0Q8QNL7-F1
#
_cell.length_a   1.000
_cell.length_b   1.000
_cell.length_c   1.000
_cell.angle_alpha   90.00
_cell.angle_beta   90.00
_cell.angle_gamma   90.00
#
_symmetry.space_group_name_H-M   'P 1'
#
loop_
_entity.id
_entity.type
_entity.pdbx_description
1 polymer ?
#
loop_
_entity_poly.entity_id
_entity_poly.type
_entity_poly.pdbx_seq_one_letter_code
_entity_poly.pdbx_strand_id
1 'polypeptide(L)'
;MIRELFAGLACLMLLGGRCTAYAQPLAAREVAEIKREAWRKKREEDAPGGAWQSLDRDKLVRLMRMPEFVGMEHEPKALLVDLAGEWDLMRFDKPSDVQARWAAWYPDRGFDKVVGDQRANLNRAGSFHSEPQYSPESGAAIALQHCLATPAWHVRHKDPMLWAVEQGAGWEEPNVFDFGQCVLQQVDDVSVSYPGRPATARGKQSAAILEQKLSAFLMSGQCTVGGPDACLSLLHALHSLNRQAPQLPGILQRLAGPGERFALPAALAERPGNATPDELSQLRALRERAMLRAIYLSVKLPNTVQQPDAWPDGELERELAILVELTVFQRQGAWVNARQDGLELDRLQERNPWARIAPGGVLPERLAQALEALGAQAAAAPGCRLAELQVSELPWQYWLGFALARLQMGQDECRILASSVPVARRYQEAAEGNPAALREIARLRPFLQRQGAGRDAVLAALVQACAQPHVARQDPWRICRATALYNRRIEQGNQ
;
A
#
# COMPACT_ATOMS: atom_id res chain seq x y z
N MET A 1 27.21 53.89 6.45
CA MET A 1 25.99 54.52 7.02
C MET A 1 24.77 54.38 6.09
N ILE A 2 24.69 53.32 5.27
CA ILE A 2 23.55 52.94 4.40
C ILE A 2 23.42 51.40 4.44
N ARG A 3 23.22 50.83 5.62
CA ARG A 3 22.95 49.38 5.79
C ARG A 3 21.88 49.06 6.85
N GLU A 4 21.37 50.06 7.58
CA GLU A 4 20.35 49.86 8.61
C GLU A 4 18.92 50.25 8.17
N LEU A 5 18.75 50.79 6.96
CA LEU A 5 17.43 51.27 6.49
C LEU A 5 16.58 50.23 5.74
N PHE A 6 17.11 49.03 5.46
CA PHE A 6 16.36 48.01 4.69
C PHE A 6 15.63 46.96 5.54
N ALA A 7 15.81 46.95 6.87
CA ALA A 7 15.09 46.01 7.74
C ALA A 7 13.67 46.49 8.14
N GLY A 8 13.32 47.75 7.88
CA GLY A 8 12.09 48.38 8.40
C GLY A 8 10.93 48.53 7.41
N LEU A 9 11.10 48.27 6.11
CA LEU A 9 10.17 48.74 5.08
C LEU A 9 9.40 47.64 4.32
N ALA A 10 9.51 46.38 4.72
CA ALA A 10 8.76 45.27 4.09
C ALA A 10 7.43 44.89 4.77
N CYS A 11 7.06 45.49 5.91
CA CYS A 11 5.77 45.21 6.61
C CYS A 11 4.63 46.19 6.24
N LEU A 12 4.82 47.09 5.27
CA LEU A 12 3.80 48.05 4.88
C LEU A 12 3.36 47.78 3.46
N MET A 13 2.24 47.06 3.38
CA MET A 13 1.23 46.99 2.31
C MET A 13 0.93 45.54 1.95
N LEU A 14 0.04 44.92 2.73
CA LEU A 14 -1.08 44.07 2.28
C LEU A 14 -1.85 43.58 3.53
N LEU A 15 -2.96 44.29 3.81
CA LEU A 15 -4.18 43.84 4.50
C LEU A 15 -4.08 42.76 5.60
N GLY A 16 -4.20 43.18 6.86
CA GLY A 16 -4.96 42.44 7.88
C GLY A 16 -4.26 41.37 8.73
N GLY A 17 -2.98 41.08 8.52
CA GLY A 17 -2.21 40.16 9.37
C GLY A 17 -1.37 40.90 10.39
N ARG A 18 -1.47 40.53 11.68
CA ARG A 18 -0.48 40.92 12.70
C ARG A 18 0.91 40.50 12.21
N CYS A 19 1.77 41.46 11.82
CA CYS A 19 3.20 41.21 11.66
C CYS A 19 3.71 40.70 13.01
N THR A 20 3.95 39.40 13.13
CA THR A 20 4.68 38.83 14.26
C THR A 20 6.06 39.49 14.25
N ALA A 21 6.33 40.36 15.23
CA ALA A 21 7.65 40.89 15.46
C ALA A 21 8.65 39.71 15.45
N TYR A 22 9.62 39.73 14.55
CA TYR A 22 10.69 38.73 14.54
C TYR A 22 11.35 38.76 15.93
N ALA A 23 11.13 37.72 16.73
CA ALA A 23 11.76 37.59 18.04
C ALA A 23 13.28 37.69 17.84
N GLN A 24 13.92 38.60 18.57
CA GLN A 24 15.37 38.82 18.44
C GLN A 24 16.14 37.50 18.68
N PRO A 25 17.29 37.26 18.04
CA PRO A 25 18.13 36.10 18.38
C PRO A 25 18.59 36.14 19.85
N LEU A 26 18.94 34.99 20.43
CA LEU A 26 19.50 34.95 21.79
C LEU A 26 20.90 35.54 21.80
N ALA A 27 21.27 36.23 22.88
CA ALA A 27 22.64 36.70 23.05
C ALA A 27 23.60 35.51 23.21
N ALA A 28 24.85 35.65 22.75
CA ALA A 28 25.86 34.59 22.84
C ALA A 28 26.06 34.06 24.28
N ARG A 29 25.91 34.93 25.29
CA ARG A 29 25.95 34.55 26.70
C ARG A 29 24.79 33.63 27.10
N GLU A 30 23.57 33.92 26.65
CA GLU A 30 22.39 33.09 26.92
C GLU A 30 22.56 31.71 26.29
N VAL A 31 23.04 31.66 25.04
CA VAL A 31 23.34 30.40 24.35
C VAL A 31 24.38 29.59 25.11
N ALA A 32 25.45 30.22 25.63
CA ALA A 32 26.48 29.55 26.42
C ALA A 32 25.95 29.04 27.78
N GLU A 33 25.05 29.78 28.43
CA GLU A 33 24.39 29.35 29.67
C GLU A 33 23.51 28.11 29.44
N ILE A 34 22.72 28.11 28.36
CA ILE A 34 21.88 26.96 27.97
C ILE A 34 22.74 25.72 27.66
N LYS A 35 23.83 25.88 26.89
CA LYS A 35 24.75 24.77 26.59
C LYS A 35 25.37 24.17 27.84
N ARG A 36 25.79 25.01 28.80
CA ARG A 36 26.36 24.54 30.08
C ARG A 36 25.34 23.80 30.92
N GLU A 37 24.12 24.32 31.03
CA GLU A 37 23.06 23.64 31.77
C GLU A 37 22.67 22.31 31.13
N ALA A 38 22.58 22.23 29.79
CA ALA A 38 22.31 20.99 29.08
C ALA A 38 23.37 19.92 29.36
N TRP A 39 24.65 20.29 29.38
CA TRP A 39 25.74 19.39 29.75
C TRP A 39 25.67 18.92 31.21
N ARG A 40 25.34 19.83 32.13
CA ARG A 40 25.19 19.53 33.56
C ARG A 40 24.05 18.53 33.79
N LYS A 41 22.89 18.76 33.17
CA LYS A 41 21.75 17.84 33.21
C LYS A 41 22.07 16.48 32.56
N LYS A 42 22.76 16.46 31.42
CA LYS A 42 23.16 15.20 30.75
C LYS A 42 24.11 14.35 31.58
N ARG A 43 25.00 14.98 32.35
CA ARG A 43 25.93 14.30 33.27
C ARG A 43 25.30 13.95 34.62
N GLU A 44 23.99 14.18 34.77
CA GLU A 44 23.25 13.96 36.02
C GLU A 44 23.85 14.73 37.22
N GLU A 45 24.51 15.86 36.94
CA GLU A 45 25.07 16.76 37.97
C GLU A 45 23.96 17.58 38.65
N ASP A 46 22.78 17.63 38.02
CA ASP A 46 21.54 18.20 38.59
C ASP A 46 20.64 17.10 39.15
N ALA A 47 19.83 17.43 40.16
CA ALA A 47 18.80 16.53 40.66
C ALA A 47 17.85 16.08 39.52
N PRO A 48 17.50 14.78 39.43
CA PRO A 48 16.55 14.29 38.43
C PRO A 48 15.25 15.10 38.45
N GLY A 49 14.80 15.57 37.29
CA GLY A 49 13.58 16.38 37.16
C GLY A 49 13.71 17.85 37.61
N GLY A 50 14.92 18.34 37.90
CA GLY A 50 15.12 19.75 38.21
C GLY A 50 14.76 20.66 37.02
N ALA A 51 13.96 21.71 37.29
CA ALA A 51 13.55 22.68 36.28
C ALA A 51 14.74 23.34 35.56
N TRP A 52 14.52 23.77 34.32
CA TRP A 52 15.51 24.55 33.58
C TRP A 52 15.58 25.99 34.12
N GLN A 53 16.79 26.48 34.39
CA GLN A 53 17.02 27.82 34.92
C GLN A 53 17.34 28.83 33.81
N SER A 54 18.12 28.41 32.81
CA SER A 54 18.57 29.25 31.70
C SER A 54 17.59 29.26 30.52
N LEU A 55 16.62 28.34 30.52
CA LEU A 55 15.79 28.03 29.37
C LEU A 55 14.29 28.04 29.72
N ASP A 56 13.52 28.73 28.89
CA ASP A 56 12.07 28.66 28.83
C ASP A 56 11.64 28.29 27.40
N ARG A 57 10.32 28.09 27.20
CA ARG A 57 9.76 27.66 25.92
C ARG A 57 10.11 28.61 24.77
N ASP A 58 10.03 29.92 24.99
CA ASP A 58 10.29 30.91 23.94
C ASP A 58 11.78 31.01 23.60
N LYS A 59 12.65 30.92 24.62
CA LYS A 59 14.10 30.83 24.43
C LYS A 59 14.48 29.58 23.66
N LEU A 60 13.86 28.42 23.95
CA LEU A 60 14.12 27.20 23.17
C LEU A 60 13.70 27.36 21.71
N VAL A 61 12.51 27.91 21.43
CA VAL A 61 12.08 28.20 20.05
C VAL A 61 13.06 29.11 19.32
N ARG A 62 13.55 30.17 19.99
CA ARG A 62 14.54 31.09 19.42
C ARG A 62 15.87 30.36 19.16
N LEU A 63 16.37 29.61 20.14
CA LEU A 63 17.61 28.84 20.03
C LEU A 63 17.57 27.85 18.87
N MET A 64 16.50 27.08 18.72
CA MET A 64 16.35 26.06 17.68
C MET A 64 16.32 26.62 16.24
N ARG A 65 16.15 27.94 16.08
CA ARG A 65 16.22 28.64 14.79
C ARG A 65 17.60 29.25 14.52
N MET A 66 18.52 29.18 15.48
CA MET A 66 19.85 29.77 15.38
C MET A 66 20.88 28.76 14.84
N PRO A 67 21.85 29.21 14.01
CA PRO A 67 22.96 28.37 13.57
C PRO A 67 23.75 27.72 14.72
N GLU A 68 23.81 28.39 15.87
CA GLU A 68 24.50 27.92 17.08
C GLU A 68 23.91 26.64 17.66
N PHE A 69 22.61 26.37 17.42
CA PHE A 69 21.95 25.12 17.77
C PHE A 69 22.32 24.01 16.80
N VAL A 70 22.40 24.32 15.51
CA VAL A 70 22.85 23.38 14.47
C VAL A 70 24.26 22.88 14.78
N GLY A 71 25.17 23.79 15.12
CA GLY A 71 26.56 23.48 15.49
C GLY A 71 26.76 22.96 16.92
N MET A 72 25.71 22.59 17.66
CA MET A 72 25.86 21.95 18.97
C MET A 72 26.33 20.50 18.83
N GLU A 73 27.11 20.05 19.83
CA GLU A 73 27.45 18.64 20.02
C GLU A 73 26.19 17.78 20.20
N HIS A 74 26.28 16.50 19.81
CA HIS A 74 25.11 15.63 19.70
C HIS A 74 24.32 15.49 21.02
N GLU A 75 25.01 15.26 22.14
CA GLU A 75 24.41 14.99 23.45
C GLU A 75 23.58 16.17 24.00
N PRO A 76 24.12 17.40 24.17
CA PRO A 76 23.32 18.53 24.66
C PRO A 76 22.21 18.90 23.69
N LYS A 77 22.43 18.72 22.38
CA LYS A 77 21.43 18.96 21.36
C LYS A 77 20.27 17.98 21.44
N ALA A 78 20.55 16.69 21.64
CA ALA A 78 19.53 15.66 21.82
C ALA A 78 18.62 16.00 23.01
N LEU A 79 19.21 16.38 24.16
CA LEU A 79 18.43 16.80 25.34
C LEU A 79 17.52 18.01 25.08
N LEU A 80 18.00 19.00 24.32
CA LEU A 80 17.19 20.17 23.95
C LEU A 80 16.08 19.82 22.96
N VAL A 81 16.30 18.83 22.09
CA VAL A 81 15.28 18.26 21.21
C VAL A 81 14.24 17.50 22.04
N ASP A 82 14.65 16.74 23.06
CA ASP A 82 13.71 16.06 23.96
C ASP A 82 12.81 17.04 24.69
N LEU A 83 13.39 18.15 25.17
CA LEU A 83 12.62 19.22 25.78
C LEU A 83 11.67 19.91 24.79
N ALA A 84 12.06 20.03 23.52
CA ALA A 84 11.16 20.52 22.48
C ALA A 84 9.98 19.55 22.25
N GLY A 85 10.21 18.24 22.43
CA GLY A 85 9.18 17.21 22.39
C GLY A 85 8.20 17.32 23.55
N GLU A 86 8.71 17.51 24.76
CA GLU A 86 7.93 17.75 25.98
C GLU A 86 7.10 19.03 25.90
N TRP A 87 7.69 20.14 25.44
CA TRP A 87 7.03 21.46 25.36
C TRP A 87 6.19 21.70 24.12
N ASP A 88 5.86 20.63 23.40
CA ASP A 88 4.99 20.66 22.23
C ASP A 88 5.46 21.67 21.16
N LEU A 89 6.76 21.62 20.85
CA LEU A 89 7.39 22.43 19.81
C LEU A 89 7.57 21.64 18.50
N MET A 90 7.23 20.36 18.50
CA MET A 90 7.27 19.48 17.32
C MET A 90 5.93 19.38 16.56
N ARG A 91 5.11 20.43 16.58
CA ARG A 91 3.84 20.48 15.84
C ARG A 91 3.99 20.35 14.32
N PHE A 92 3.05 19.72 13.64
CA PHE A 92 3.13 19.55 12.19
C PHE A 92 1.73 19.49 11.59
N ASP A 93 1.57 19.94 10.35
CA ASP A 93 0.31 19.78 9.62
C ASP A 93 0.44 18.75 8.51
N LYS A 94 1.66 18.52 8.02
CA LYS A 94 1.97 17.53 6.97
C LYS A 94 3.36 16.89 7.16
N PRO A 95 3.61 15.73 6.55
CA PRO A 95 4.89 15.02 6.64
C PRO A 95 6.12 15.86 6.29
N SER A 96 6.06 16.71 5.26
CA SER A 96 7.19 17.57 4.90
C SER A 96 7.56 18.58 6.00
N ASP A 97 6.65 18.96 6.89
CA ASP A 97 6.99 19.82 8.04
C ASP A 97 7.92 19.08 9.03
N VAL A 98 7.66 17.78 9.24
CA VAL A 98 8.51 16.92 10.08
C VAL A 98 9.88 16.75 9.44
N GLN A 99 9.92 16.49 8.13
CA GLN A 99 11.19 16.41 7.39
C GLN A 99 11.98 17.73 7.46
N ALA A 100 11.33 18.87 7.19
CA ALA A 100 11.97 20.17 7.18
C ALA A 100 12.53 20.55 8.56
N ARG A 101 11.79 20.24 9.63
CA ARG A 101 12.25 20.44 11.00
C ARG A 101 13.50 19.62 11.30
N TRP A 102 13.49 18.33 10.97
CA TRP A 102 14.66 17.48 11.24
C TRP A 102 15.86 17.82 10.38
N ALA A 103 15.66 18.20 9.12
CA ALA A 103 16.71 18.70 8.26
C ALA A 103 17.33 20.00 8.82
N ALA A 104 16.50 20.91 9.35
CA ALA A 104 16.96 22.13 9.97
C ALA A 104 17.75 21.87 11.27
N TRP A 105 17.32 20.91 12.09
CA TRP A 105 18.00 20.58 13.33
C TRP A 105 19.25 19.73 13.11
N TYR A 106 19.24 18.76 12.21
CA TYR A 106 20.36 17.82 11.99
C TYR A 106 20.71 17.72 10.49
N PRO A 107 21.30 18.77 9.89
CA PRO A 107 21.63 18.78 8.47
C PRO A 107 22.59 17.65 8.08
N ASP A 108 23.54 17.31 8.96
CA ASP A 108 24.54 16.26 8.70
C ASP A 108 23.97 14.83 8.75
N ARG A 109 22.74 14.65 9.25
CA ARG A 109 22.08 13.33 9.32
C ARG A 109 21.35 12.93 8.05
N GLY A 110 21.40 13.76 7.00
CA GLY A 110 21.20 13.31 5.64
C GLY A 110 19.80 12.82 5.31
N PHE A 111 18.74 13.46 5.85
CA PHE A 111 17.38 13.32 5.30
C PHE A 111 17.34 13.63 3.78
N ASP A 112 18.33 14.40 3.30
CA ASP A 112 18.53 14.77 1.90
C ASP A 112 19.40 13.81 1.09
N LYS A 113 19.75 12.61 1.61
CA LYS A 113 20.36 11.57 0.76
C LYS A 113 19.29 11.06 -0.21
N VAL A 114 19.15 11.77 -1.31
CA VAL A 114 18.28 11.41 -2.43
C VAL A 114 18.78 10.10 -2.99
N VAL A 115 17.91 9.10 -3.01
CA VAL A 115 18.18 7.85 -3.69
C VAL A 115 17.51 7.92 -5.06
N GLY A 116 18.34 7.90 -6.10
CA GLY A 116 17.89 7.80 -7.49
C GLY A 116 17.39 6.39 -7.80
N ASP A 117 16.98 6.18 -9.05
CA ASP A 117 16.20 5.01 -9.50
C ASP A 117 16.87 3.64 -9.34
N GLN A 118 18.14 3.54 -8.89
CA GLN A 118 18.94 2.30 -8.98
C GLN A 118 19.49 1.73 -7.66
N ARG A 119 18.98 2.11 -6.48
CA ARG A 119 19.44 1.49 -5.22
C ARG A 119 18.29 0.90 -4.40
N ALA A 120 18.24 -0.43 -4.33
CA ALA A 120 17.28 -1.20 -3.54
C ALA A 120 17.50 -1.10 -2.01
N ASN A 121 18.70 -0.72 -1.57
CA ASN A 121 19.01 -0.58 -0.14
C ASN A 121 18.84 0.86 0.30
N LEU A 122 17.59 1.23 0.61
CA LEU A 122 17.30 2.45 1.35
C LEU A 122 17.58 2.19 2.83
N ASN A 123 18.69 2.72 3.35
CA ASN A 123 18.90 2.75 4.79
C ASN A 123 17.82 3.64 5.43
N ARG A 124 17.28 3.21 6.56
CA ARG A 124 16.31 3.99 7.34
C ARG A 124 16.83 5.40 7.58
N ALA A 125 15.94 6.38 7.53
CA ALA A 125 16.21 7.66 8.17
C ALA A 125 16.61 7.39 9.64
N GLY A 126 17.72 7.97 10.12
CA GLY A 126 18.15 7.77 11.51
C GLY A 126 16.98 8.08 12.44
N SER A 127 16.49 7.06 13.17
CA SER A 127 15.27 7.17 13.95
C SER A 127 15.57 7.85 15.30
N PHE A 128 14.87 8.95 15.58
CA PHE A 128 14.73 9.44 16.94
C PHE A 128 13.62 8.65 17.64
N HIS A 129 13.81 8.36 18.92
CA HIS A 129 12.83 7.67 19.73
C HIS A 129 11.98 8.72 20.47
N SER A 130 10.72 8.41 20.73
CA SER A 130 9.88 9.26 21.57
C SER A 130 10.17 8.98 23.03
N GLU A 131 10.44 10.01 23.81
CA GLU A 131 10.55 9.89 25.27
C GLU A 131 9.14 9.91 25.93
N PRO A 132 8.98 9.31 27.13
CA PRO A 132 7.69 9.24 27.82
C PRO A 132 7.04 10.61 28.08
N GLN A 133 7.85 11.64 28.31
CA GLN A 133 7.41 13.01 28.60
C GLN A 133 6.98 13.81 27.35
N TYR A 134 7.18 13.27 26.14
CA TYR A 134 6.80 14.00 24.92
C TYR A 134 5.30 14.25 24.86
N SER A 135 4.91 15.46 24.43
CA SER A 135 3.51 15.77 24.14
C SER A 135 2.91 14.75 23.15
N PRO A 136 1.58 14.55 23.16
CA PRO A 136 0.93 13.66 22.18
C PRO A 136 1.26 14.01 20.72
N GLU A 137 1.27 15.31 20.37
CA GLU A 137 1.57 15.75 18.99
C GLU A 137 3.05 15.52 18.63
N SER A 138 3.98 15.77 19.55
CA SER A 138 5.39 15.41 19.34
C SER A 138 5.58 13.90 19.16
N GLY A 139 4.84 13.09 19.93
CA GLY A 139 4.81 11.64 19.78
C GLY A 139 4.35 11.18 18.40
N ALA A 140 3.28 11.80 17.90
CA ALA A 140 2.75 11.56 16.57
C ALA A 140 3.76 11.95 15.47
N ALA A 141 4.50 13.05 15.65
CA ALA A 141 5.53 13.48 14.70
C ALA A 141 6.68 12.45 14.60
N ILE A 142 7.14 11.94 15.75
CA ILE A 142 8.14 10.87 15.80
C ILE A 142 7.60 9.58 15.17
N ALA A 143 6.35 9.19 15.49
CA ALA A 143 5.71 8.01 14.91
C ALA A 143 5.62 8.11 13.38
N LEU A 144 5.24 9.27 12.85
CA LEU A 144 5.17 9.51 11.41
C LEU A 144 6.53 9.31 10.75
N GLN A 145 7.58 9.91 11.30
CA GLN A 145 8.94 9.77 10.79
C GLN A 145 9.44 8.32 10.84
N HIS A 146 9.10 7.61 11.92
CA HIS A 146 9.54 6.24 12.16
C HIS A 146 8.81 5.21 11.31
N CYS A 147 7.52 5.42 11.08
CA CYS A 147 6.62 4.43 10.49
C CYS A 147 6.32 4.66 9.02
N LEU A 148 6.41 5.91 8.52
CA LEU A 148 6.18 6.17 7.11
C LEU A 148 7.32 5.56 6.28
N ALA A 149 6.93 4.82 5.24
CA ALA A 149 7.83 4.06 4.39
C ALA A 149 9.05 4.88 3.95
N THR A 150 10.25 4.31 4.08
CA THR A 150 11.53 4.95 3.73
C THR A 150 11.53 5.57 2.31
N PRO A 151 10.95 4.94 1.26
CA PRO A 151 10.81 5.56 -0.05
C PRO A 151 10.11 6.93 -0.03
N ALA A 152 9.09 7.12 0.82
CA ALA A 152 8.37 8.41 0.90
C ALA A 152 9.29 9.58 1.27
N TRP A 153 10.32 9.33 2.08
CA TRP A 153 11.27 10.36 2.51
C TRP A 153 12.38 10.61 1.48
N HIS A 154 12.95 9.55 0.92
CA HIS A 154 14.23 9.58 0.22
C HIS A 154 14.15 9.49 -1.30
N VAL A 155 13.05 8.95 -1.84
CA VAL A 155 12.91 8.76 -3.28
C VAL A 155 12.37 10.04 -3.93
N ARG A 156 13.00 10.44 -5.03
CA ARG A 156 12.55 11.54 -5.89
C ARG A 156 12.09 10.96 -7.23
N HIS A 157 11.01 10.21 -7.16
CA HIS A 157 10.33 9.62 -8.30
C HIS A 157 9.00 10.32 -8.54
N LYS A 158 8.31 10.01 -9.65
CA LYS A 158 6.96 10.51 -9.93
C LYS A 158 6.02 10.28 -8.76
N ASP A 159 6.10 9.08 -8.17
CA ASP A 159 5.42 8.69 -6.93
C ASP A 159 6.30 7.63 -6.21
N PRO A 160 6.45 7.68 -4.86
CA PRO A 160 7.28 6.73 -4.12
C PRO A 160 6.75 5.28 -4.13
N MET A 161 5.43 5.07 -4.15
CA MET A 161 4.83 3.75 -4.25
C MET A 161 5.01 3.19 -5.66
N LEU A 162 4.89 4.03 -6.68
CA LEU A 162 5.20 3.65 -8.07
C LEU A 162 6.65 3.18 -8.20
N TRP A 163 7.60 3.90 -7.61
CA TRP A 163 9.00 3.51 -7.59
C TRP A 163 9.20 2.15 -6.92
N ALA A 164 8.55 1.92 -5.77
CA ALA A 164 8.67 0.65 -5.05
C ALA A 164 8.21 -0.53 -5.92
N VAL A 165 7.07 -0.38 -6.58
CA VAL A 165 6.55 -1.37 -7.54
C VAL A 165 7.54 -1.60 -8.68
N GLU A 166 8.06 -0.54 -9.30
CA GLU A 166 8.98 -0.61 -10.45
C GLU A 166 10.32 -1.25 -10.12
N GLN A 167 10.82 -1.05 -8.90
CA GLN A 167 12.09 -1.62 -8.44
C GLN A 167 11.93 -2.98 -7.76
N GLY A 168 10.70 -3.47 -7.57
CA GLY A 168 10.43 -4.65 -6.74
C GLY A 168 10.92 -4.46 -5.29
N ALA A 169 10.96 -3.22 -4.83
CA ALA A 169 11.31 -2.88 -3.45
C ALA A 169 10.07 -3.01 -2.57
N GLY A 170 10.23 -3.51 -1.35
CA GLY A 170 9.13 -3.52 -0.38
C GLY A 170 8.69 -2.10 -0.06
N TRP A 171 7.39 -1.82 -0.23
CA TRP A 171 6.80 -0.56 0.24
C TRP A 171 6.70 -0.49 1.76
N GLU A 172 6.39 -1.62 2.40
CA GLU A 172 6.28 -1.73 3.86
C GLU A 172 7.64 -2.04 4.48
N GLU A 173 7.88 -1.58 5.72
CA GLU A 173 9.18 -1.79 6.36
C GLU A 173 9.46 -3.30 6.53
N PRO A 174 10.65 -3.79 6.13
CA PRO A 174 11.07 -5.12 6.49
C PRO A 174 11.13 -5.16 8.03
N ASN A 175 10.26 -5.97 8.65
CA ASN A 175 10.10 -6.20 10.10
C ASN A 175 9.03 -5.36 10.84
N VAL A 176 8.37 -4.41 10.19
CA VAL A 176 7.19 -3.73 10.77
C VAL A 176 6.02 -3.98 9.83
N PHE A 177 4.89 -4.42 10.38
CA PHE A 177 3.65 -4.47 9.60
C PHE A 177 3.28 -3.06 9.10
N ASP A 178 2.26 -2.98 8.24
CA ASP A 178 1.75 -1.74 7.65
C ASP A 178 1.75 -0.50 8.59
N PHE A 179 1.84 0.70 8.01
CA PHE A 179 2.04 1.97 8.72
C PHE A 179 1.21 2.14 10.01
N GLY A 180 -0.07 1.77 9.97
CA GLY A 180 -0.97 1.90 11.10
C GLY A 180 -0.60 1.00 12.26
N GLN A 181 -0.19 -0.24 11.99
CA GLN A 181 0.29 -1.13 13.04
C GLN A 181 1.59 -0.63 13.67
N CYS A 182 2.52 -0.12 12.87
CA CYS A 182 3.73 0.54 13.37
C CYS A 182 3.39 1.65 14.39
N VAL A 183 2.49 2.55 14.01
CA VAL A 183 2.06 3.67 14.87
C VAL A 183 1.38 3.17 16.13
N LEU A 184 0.44 2.22 16.02
CA LEU A 184 -0.32 1.69 17.15
C LEU A 184 0.55 0.96 18.18
N GLN A 185 1.68 0.42 17.75
CA GLN A 185 2.63 -0.30 18.60
C GLN A 185 3.72 0.59 19.19
N GLN A 186 3.71 1.89 18.91
CA GLN A 186 4.66 2.86 19.47
C GLN A 186 4.66 2.77 21.00
N VAL A 187 5.82 2.51 21.59
CA VAL A 187 6.04 2.53 23.04
C VAL A 187 6.79 3.81 23.43
N ASP A 188 6.76 4.11 24.73
CA ASP A 188 7.49 5.22 25.31
C ASP A 188 9.00 4.92 25.51
N ASP A 189 9.47 3.70 25.20
CA ASP A 189 10.88 3.27 25.33
C ASP A 189 11.55 2.85 24.01
N VAL A 190 12.89 2.77 24.05
CA VAL A 190 13.83 2.72 22.92
C VAL A 190 13.70 1.53 21.96
N SER A 191 12.78 0.58 22.19
CA SER A 191 12.66 -0.62 21.37
C SER A 191 11.42 -0.62 20.47
N VAL A 192 11.63 -0.67 19.15
CA VAL A 192 10.57 -1.02 18.20
C VAL A 192 10.08 -2.40 18.59
N SER A 193 8.84 -2.48 19.07
CA SER A 193 8.27 -3.73 19.52
C SER A 193 8.16 -4.71 18.36
N TYR A 194 8.59 -5.96 18.58
CA TYR A 194 8.47 -7.05 17.61
C TYR A 194 7.01 -7.21 17.11
N PRO A 195 6.80 -7.68 15.86
CA PRO A 195 5.47 -7.93 15.30
C PRO A 195 4.55 -8.73 16.24
N GLY A 196 3.28 -8.30 16.35
CA GLY A 196 2.22 -9.01 17.09
C GLY A 196 1.85 -8.46 18.48
N ARG A 197 2.46 -7.35 18.94
CA ARG A 197 2.05 -6.70 20.19
C ARG A 197 0.72 -5.94 20.05
N PRO A 198 -0.09 -5.87 21.14
CA PRO A 198 -1.31 -5.07 21.14
C PRO A 198 -1.00 -3.57 21.02
N ALA A 199 -1.97 -2.80 20.56
CA ALA A 199 -1.87 -1.34 20.51
C ALA A 199 -1.64 -0.75 21.91
N THR A 200 -0.67 0.16 22.03
CA THR A 200 -0.31 0.82 23.29
C THR A 200 -1.16 2.07 23.53
N ALA A 201 -1.13 2.64 24.75
CA ALA A 201 -1.79 3.91 25.02
C ALA A 201 -1.19 5.05 24.19
N ARG A 202 0.15 5.11 24.11
CA ARG A 202 0.88 6.08 23.30
C ARG A 202 0.55 5.98 21.82
N GLY A 203 0.63 4.77 21.26
CA GLY A 203 0.35 4.51 19.86
C GLY A 203 -1.09 4.85 19.47
N LYS A 204 -2.07 4.63 20.35
CA LYS A 204 -3.47 5.09 20.13
C LYS A 204 -3.59 6.60 20.08
N GLN A 205 -2.88 7.33 20.94
CA GLN A 205 -2.87 8.80 20.91
C GLN A 205 -2.22 9.34 19.62
N SER A 206 -1.07 8.78 19.25
CA SER A 206 -0.39 9.13 18.00
C SER A 206 -1.24 8.81 16.77
N ALA A 207 -1.90 7.64 16.76
CA ALA A 207 -2.80 7.24 15.68
C ALA A 207 -3.97 8.21 15.51
N ALA A 208 -4.61 8.64 16.60
CA ALA A 208 -5.72 9.60 16.54
C ALA A 208 -5.28 10.97 15.97
N ILE A 209 -4.11 11.46 16.38
CA ILE A 209 -3.55 12.72 15.88
C ILE A 209 -3.17 12.58 14.40
N LEU A 210 -2.51 11.48 14.02
CA LEU A 210 -2.11 11.23 12.63
C LEU A 210 -3.32 11.04 11.72
N GLU A 211 -4.35 10.32 12.16
CA GLU A 211 -5.62 10.20 11.42
C GLU A 211 -6.22 11.58 11.15
N GLN A 212 -6.30 12.44 12.18
CA GLN A 212 -6.84 13.80 12.04
C GLN A 212 -6.01 14.64 11.05
N LYS A 213 -4.68 14.68 11.23
CA LYS A 213 -3.77 15.51 10.44
C LYS A 213 -3.70 15.03 8.98
N LEU A 214 -3.56 13.73 8.74
CA LEU A 214 -3.55 13.15 7.40
C LEU A 214 -4.88 13.35 6.69
N SER A 215 -6.01 13.14 7.39
CA SER A 215 -7.33 13.40 6.83
C SER A 215 -7.50 14.86 6.44
N ALA A 216 -7.12 15.80 7.32
CA ALA A 216 -7.22 17.23 7.05
C ALA A 216 -6.34 17.65 5.85
N PHE A 217 -5.11 17.15 5.77
CA PHE A 217 -4.19 17.45 4.68
C PHE A 217 -4.64 16.86 3.34
N LEU A 218 -5.08 15.60 3.31
CA LEU A 218 -5.66 15.00 2.10
C LEU A 218 -6.94 15.73 1.67
N MET A 219 -7.76 16.16 2.64
CA MET A 219 -8.97 16.96 2.40
C MET A 219 -8.70 18.44 2.09
N SER A 220 -7.47 18.94 2.17
CA SER A 220 -7.13 20.27 1.65
C SER A 220 -6.78 20.23 0.16
N GLY A 221 -6.49 19.05 -0.40
CA GLY A 221 -6.06 18.89 -1.79
C GLY A 221 -4.64 19.39 -2.07
N GLN A 222 -3.83 19.57 -1.02
CA GLN A 222 -2.46 20.07 -1.11
C GLN A 222 -1.39 18.97 -1.18
N CYS A 223 -1.81 17.70 -1.18
CA CYS A 223 -0.89 16.59 -1.36
C CYS A 223 -0.23 16.64 -2.75
N THR A 224 1.00 16.16 -2.84
CA THR A 224 1.83 16.21 -4.04
C THR A 224 1.78 14.89 -4.79
N VAL A 225 2.43 14.83 -5.96
CA VAL A 225 2.62 13.57 -6.70
C VAL A 225 3.78 12.76 -6.10
N GLY A 226 4.81 13.43 -5.57
CA GLY A 226 6.02 12.78 -5.03
C GLY A 226 6.47 13.29 -3.66
N GLY A 227 7.46 12.61 -3.07
CA GLY A 227 8.02 12.94 -1.76
C GLY A 227 7.12 12.52 -0.58
N PRO A 228 7.36 13.08 0.63
CA PRO A 228 6.67 12.63 1.83
C PRO A 228 5.20 13.10 1.88
N ASP A 229 4.84 14.12 1.09
CA ASP A 229 3.47 14.63 0.97
C ASP A 229 2.67 13.94 -0.16
N ALA A 230 3.20 12.85 -0.75
CA ALA A 230 2.58 12.18 -1.89
C ALA A 230 1.18 11.63 -1.56
N CYS A 231 0.18 11.95 -2.38
CA CYS A 231 -1.23 11.64 -2.11
C CYS A 231 -1.47 10.13 -1.88
N LEU A 232 -0.87 9.25 -2.71
CA LEU A 232 -1.09 7.80 -2.58
C LEU A 232 -0.42 7.24 -1.32
N SER A 233 0.79 7.70 -1.01
CA SER A 233 1.50 7.32 0.22
C SER A 233 0.70 7.67 1.47
N LEU A 234 0.15 8.89 1.52
CA LEU A 234 -0.64 9.37 2.66
C LEU A 234 -2.03 8.75 2.73
N LEU A 235 -2.66 8.48 1.58
CA LEU A 235 -3.90 7.72 1.52
C LEU A 235 -3.69 6.29 2.04
N HIS A 236 -2.59 5.63 1.67
CA HIS A 236 -2.22 4.31 2.17
C HIS A 236 -1.98 4.34 3.69
N ALA A 237 -1.25 5.35 4.18
CA ALA A 237 -1.00 5.55 5.61
C ALA A 237 -2.31 5.75 6.39
N LEU A 238 -3.21 6.62 5.92
CA LEU A 238 -4.51 6.85 6.54
C LEU A 238 -5.38 5.59 6.55
N HIS A 239 -5.44 4.87 5.44
CA HIS A 239 -6.20 3.62 5.36
C HIS A 239 -5.66 2.55 6.31
N SER A 240 -4.34 2.44 6.43
CA SER A 240 -3.69 1.51 7.35
C SER A 240 -3.96 1.87 8.82
N LEU A 241 -3.98 3.17 9.17
CA LEU A 241 -4.34 3.64 10.51
C LEU A 241 -5.80 3.34 10.87
N ASN A 242 -6.73 3.74 9.99
CA ASN A 242 -8.16 3.60 10.23
C ASN A 242 -8.91 3.40 8.90
N ARG A 243 -9.19 2.14 8.57
CA ARG A 243 -9.93 1.74 7.35
C ARG A 243 -11.36 2.29 7.29
N GLN A 244 -11.91 2.65 8.46
CA GLN A 244 -13.27 3.15 8.65
C GLN A 244 -13.32 4.66 8.93
N ALA A 245 -12.23 5.39 8.72
CA ALA A 245 -12.24 6.85 8.90
C ALA A 245 -13.37 7.49 8.06
N PRO A 246 -14.26 8.30 8.66
CA PRO A 246 -15.44 8.84 7.97
C PRO A 246 -15.12 9.70 6.74
N GLN A 247 -13.93 10.30 6.71
CA GLN A 247 -13.47 11.16 5.63
C GLN A 247 -12.94 10.37 4.44
N LEU A 248 -12.61 9.07 4.60
CA LEU A 248 -11.98 8.27 3.54
C LEU A 248 -12.79 8.22 2.24
N PRO A 249 -14.12 7.99 2.23
CA PRO A 249 -14.89 8.01 0.99
C PRO A 249 -14.76 9.35 0.25
N GLY A 250 -14.85 10.47 0.97
CA GLY A 250 -14.71 11.82 0.39
C GLY A 250 -13.29 12.10 -0.14
N ILE A 251 -12.25 11.65 0.58
CA ILE A 251 -10.85 11.74 0.14
C ILE A 251 -10.66 10.93 -1.14
N LEU A 252 -11.10 9.68 -1.14
CA LEU A 252 -10.99 8.77 -2.29
C LEU A 252 -11.73 9.33 -3.49
N GLN A 253 -12.98 9.78 -3.36
CA GLN A 253 -13.74 10.39 -4.46
C GLN A 253 -13.00 11.59 -5.10
N ARG A 254 -12.29 12.38 -4.31
CA ARG A 254 -11.50 13.50 -4.83
C ARG A 254 -10.24 13.05 -5.56
N LEU A 255 -9.58 12.02 -5.04
CA LEU A 255 -8.37 11.44 -5.64
C LEU A 255 -8.70 10.49 -6.80
N ALA A 256 -9.98 10.14 -6.99
CA ALA A 256 -10.46 9.40 -8.14
C ALA A 256 -10.25 10.26 -9.39
N GLY A 257 -9.08 10.14 -10.00
CA GLY A 257 -8.82 10.66 -11.33
C GLY A 257 -9.87 10.17 -12.35
N PRO A 258 -9.84 10.67 -13.58
CA PRO A 258 -10.82 10.32 -14.61
C PRO A 258 -10.93 8.80 -14.78
N GLY A 259 -12.12 8.34 -15.18
CA GLY A 259 -12.43 6.93 -15.48
C GLY A 259 -11.70 6.45 -16.73
N GLU A 260 -10.39 6.31 -16.62
CA GLU A 260 -9.49 5.90 -17.70
C GLU A 260 -9.64 4.41 -17.98
N ARG A 261 -9.59 4.05 -19.27
CA ARG A 261 -9.54 2.67 -19.74
C ARG A 261 -8.11 2.26 -20.05
N PHE A 262 -7.77 1.04 -19.68
CA PHE A 262 -6.44 0.48 -19.88
C PHE A 262 -6.50 -0.64 -20.89
N ALA A 263 -6.10 -0.34 -22.13
CA ALA A 263 -6.03 -1.31 -23.21
C ALA A 263 -4.73 -1.15 -23.97
N LEU A 264 -4.15 -2.28 -24.38
CA LEU A 264 -3.01 -2.25 -25.29
C LEU A 264 -3.47 -1.72 -26.66
N PRO A 265 -2.76 -0.76 -27.27
CA PRO A 265 -3.06 -0.34 -28.64
C PRO A 265 -3.14 -1.54 -29.58
N ALA A 266 -4.18 -1.61 -30.42
CA ALA A 266 -4.43 -2.78 -31.28
C ALA A 266 -3.21 -3.12 -32.15
N ALA A 267 -2.56 -2.09 -32.69
CA ALA A 267 -1.34 -2.24 -33.48
C ALA A 267 -0.19 -2.93 -32.71
N LEU A 268 -0.08 -2.76 -31.39
CA LEU A 268 0.93 -3.45 -30.57
C LEU A 268 0.51 -4.86 -30.19
N ALA A 269 -0.80 -5.10 -30.05
CA ALA A 269 -1.35 -6.42 -29.77
C ALA A 269 -1.12 -7.40 -30.94
N GLU A 270 -1.11 -6.90 -32.17
CA GLU A 270 -0.98 -7.70 -33.40
C GLU A 270 0.48 -7.99 -33.81
N ARG A 271 1.44 -7.15 -33.40
CA ARG A 271 2.88 -7.31 -33.70
C ARG A 271 3.76 -7.21 -32.46
N PRO A 272 3.69 -8.18 -31.53
CA PRO A 272 4.59 -8.20 -30.37
C PRO A 272 6.07 -8.21 -30.78
N GLY A 273 6.90 -7.44 -30.09
CA GLY A 273 8.34 -7.40 -30.35
C GLY A 273 8.78 -6.48 -31.49
N ASN A 274 7.86 -5.79 -32.18
CA ASN A 274 8.18 -4.84 -33.24
C ASN A 274 7.57 -3.45 -32.97
N ALA A 275 7.60 -2.99 -31.72
CA ALA A 275 7.14 -1.64 -31.37
C ALA A 275 8.21 -0.60 -31.72
N THR A 276 7.80 0.58 -32.17
CA THR A 276 8.71 1.72 -32.33
C THR A 276 9.11 2.31 -30.97
N PRO A 277 10.21 3.08 -30.86
CA PRO A 277 10.58 3.75 -29.61
C PRO A 277 9.48 4.65 -29.03
N ASP A 278 8.72 5.35 -29.87
CA ASP A 278 7.60 6.19 -29.45
C ASP A 278 6.46 5.36 -28.86
N GLU A 279 6.14 4.22 -29.47
CA GLU A 279 5.14 3.29 -28.97
C GLU A 279 5.55 2.67 -27.63
N LEU A 280 6.83 2.34 -27.46
CA LEU A 280 7.36 1.89 -26.18
C LEU A 280 7.26 2.99 -25.11
N SER A 281 7.54 4.24 -25.47
CA SER A 281 7.41 5.38 -24.55
C SER A 281 5.96 5.60 -24.11
N GLN A 282 5.01 5.54 -25.05
CA GLN A 282 3.58 5.61 -24.75
C GLN A 282 3.11 4.44 -23.89
N LEU A 283 3.60 3.22 -24.17
CA LEU A 283 3.28 2.03 -23.38
C LEU A 283 3.81 2.18 -21.94
N ARG A 284 5.02 2.71 -21.74
CA ARG A 284 5.57 3.01 -20.40
C ARG A 284 4.69 4.01 -19.66
N ALA A 285 4.30 5.11 -20.28
CA ALA A 285 3.44 6.12 -19.66
C ALA A 285 2.04 5.57 -19.32
N LEU A 286 1.46 4.71 -20.18
CA LEU A 286 0.21 4.02 -19.88
C LEU A 286 0.38 3.03 -18.72
N ARG A 287 1.52 2.35 -18.64
CA ARG A 287 1.85 1.42 -17.54
C ARG A 287 1.99 2.15 -16.20
N GLU A 288 2.69 3.28 -16.17
CA GLU A 288 2.81 4.11 -14.95
C GLU A 288 1.43 4.50 -14.42
N ARG A 289 0.54 4.98 -15.30
CA ARG A 289 -0.84 5.32 -14.94
C ARG A 289 -1.65 4.10 -14.47
N ALA A 290 -1.47 2.95 -15.13
CA ALA A 290 -2.09 1.69 -14.73
C ALA A 290 -1.63 1.25 -13.32
N MET A 291 -0.34 1.38 -13.02
CA MET A 291 0.21 1.03 -11.70
C MET A 291 -0.29 1.99 -10.61
N LEU A 292 -0.27 3.30 -10.86
CA LEU A 292 -0.85 4.29 -9.94
C LEU A 292 -2.34 4.02 -9.67
N ARG A 293 -3.10 3.66 -10.71
CA ARG A 293 -4.52 3.31 -10.56
C ARG A 293 -4.70 2.02 -9.74
N ALA A 294 -3.87 1.00 -9.97
CA ALA A 294 -3.91 -0.23 -9.19
C ALA A 294 -3.59 0.01 -7.71
N ILE A 295 -2.59 0.85 -7.41
CA ILE A 295 -2.26 1.28 -6.04
C ILE A 295 -3.46 1.98 -5.39
N TYR A 296 -4.06 2.94 -6.08
CA TYR A 296 -5.26 3.64 -5.61
C TYR A 296 -6.43 2.66 -5.33
N LEU A 297 -6.68 1.71 -6.25
CA LEU A 297 -7.74 0.72 -6.11
C LEU A 297 -7.52 -0.24 -4.95
N SER A 298 -6.27 -0.54 -4.60
CA SER A 298 -5.94 -1.38 -3.44
C SER A 298 -6.44 -0.79 -2.11
N VAL A 299 -6.59 0.54 -2.04
CA VAL A 299 -7.17 1.24 -0.89
C VAL A 299 -8.68 1.43 -1.05
N LYS A 300 -9.13 1.80 -2.26
CA LYS A 300 -10.54 2.08 -2.52
C LYS A 300 -11.44 0.87 -2.37
N LEU A 301 -11.07 -0.27 -2.96
CA LEU A 301 -11.95 -1.44 -3.03
C LEU A 301 -12.31 -1.99 -1.63
N PRO A 302 -11.37 -2.17 -0.70
CA PRO A 302 -11.72 -2.53 0.68
C PRO A 302 -12.68 -1.54 1.33
N ASN A 303 -12.52 -0.23 1.09
CA ASN A 303 -13.42 0.79 1.62
C ASN A 303 -14.82 0.72 1.00
N THR A 304 -14.95 0.46 -0.31
CA THR A 304 -16.26 0.27 -0.96
C THR A 304 -17.02 -0.94 -0.44
N VAL A 305 -16.32 -2.00 -0.02
CA VAL A 305 -16.94 -3.17 0.60
C VAL A 305 -17.36 -2.89 2.04
N GLN A 306 -16.53 -2.17 2.81
CA GLN A 306 -16.78 -1.89 4.23
C GLN A 306 -17.81 -0.77 4.48
N GLN A 307 -17.91 0.20 3.57
CA GLN A 307 -18.79 1.37 3.71
C GLN A 307 -19.67 1.55 2.47
N PRO A 308 -20.52 0.58 2.11
CA PRO A 308 -21.23 0.60 0.83
C PRO A 308 -22.17 1.80 0.65
N ASP A 309 -22.77 2.30 1.73
CA ASP A 309 -23.71 3.43 1.70
C ASP A 309 -23.02 4.78 1.39
N ALA A 310 -21.69 4.84 1.47
CA ALA A 310 -20.90 6.03 1.13
C ALA A 310 -20.62 6.16 -0.38
N TRP A 311 -21.07 5.21 -1.19
CA TRP A 311 -20.74 5.09 -2.60
C TRP A 311 -22.00 5.02 -3.48
N PRO A 312 -21.93 5.48 -4.73
CA PRO A 312 -23.01 5.25 -5.70
C PRO A 312 -23.28 3.76 -5.92
N ASP A 313 -24.52 3.43 -6.31
CA ASP A 313 -24.87 2.08 -6.73
C ASP A 313 -23.97 1.59 -7.87
N GLY A 314 -23.50 0.35 -7.79
CA GLY A 314 -22.63 -0.26 -8.80
C GLY A 314 -21.16 0.19 -8.73
N GLU A 315 -20.77 1.02 -7.76
CA GLU A 315 -19.40 1.53 -7.66
C GLU A 315 -18.38 0.42 -7.45
N LEU A 316 -18.71 -0.59 -6.63
CA LEU A 316 -17.86 -1.75 -6.39
C LEU A 316 -17.59 -2.49 -7.71
N GLU A 317 -18.64 -2.82 -8.45
CA GLU A 317 -18.58 -3.56 -9.71
C GLU A 317 -17.78 -2.77 -10.76
N ARG A 318 -17.99 -1.45 -10.83
CA ARG A 318 -17.26 -0.54 -11.73
C ARG A 318 -15.76 -0.53 -11.44
N GLU A 319 -15.38 -0.34 -10.18
CA GLU A 319 -13.97 -0.26 -9.79
C GLU A 319 -13.27 -1.63 -9.86
N LEU A 320 -14.02 -2.71 -9.62
CA LEU A 320 -13.55 -4.07 -9.79
C LEU A 320 -13.30 -4.42 -11.26
N ALA A 321 -14.19 -3.98 -12.17
CA ALA A 321 -13.99 -4.13 -13.61
C ALA A 321 -12.69 -3.44 -14.07
N ILE A 322 -12.42 -2.22 -13.58
CA ILE A 322 -11.17 -1.51 -13.87
C ILE A 322 -9.97 -2.31 -13.36
N LEU A 323 -10.04 -2.92 -12.17
CA LEU A 323 -8.94 -3.73 -11.66
C LEU A 323 -8.68 -4.98 -12.50
N VAL A 324 -9.73 -5.63 -13.01
CA VAL A 324 -9.61 -6.75 -13.94
C VAL A 324 -8.95 -6.27 -15.25
N GLU A 325 -9.41 -5.16 -15.83
CA GLU A 325 -8.81 -4.56 -17.03
C GLU A 325 -7.32 -4.28 -16.84
N LEU A 326 -6.93 -3.69 -15.71
CA LEU A 326 -5.54 -3.42 -15.36
C LEU A 326 -4.70 -4.71 -15.29
N THR A 327 -5.24 -5.76 -14.66
CA THR A 327 -4.57 -7.07 -14.55
C THR A 327 -4.31 -7.68 -15.93
N VAL A 328 -5.33 -7.65 -16.80
CA VAL A 328 -5.22 -8.15 -18.18
C VAL A 328 -4.23 -7.31 -19.00
N PHE A 329 -4.31 -5.98 -18.89
CA PHE A 329 -3.42 -5.04 -19.57
C PHE A 329 -1.96 -5.27 -19.18
N GLN A 330 -1.66 -5.44 -17.89
CA GLN A 330 -0.30 -5.70 -17.41
C GLN A 330 0.26 -7.01 -17.99
N ARG A 331 -0.56 -8.07 -18.05
CA ARG A 331 -0.17 -9.35 -18.65
C ARG A 331 0.12 -9.21 -20.15
N GLN A 332 -0.73 -8.50 -20.88
CA GLN A 332 -0.54 -8.24 -22.32
C GLN A 332 0.73 -7.40 -22.56
N GLY A 333 0.96 -6.37 -21.74
CA GLY A 333 2.17 -5.54 -21.82
C GLY A 333 3.46 -6.32 -21.53
N ALA A 334 3.44 -7.23 -20.55
CA ALA A 334 4.58 -8.11 -20.28
C ALA A 334 4.93 -8.98 -21.49
N TRP A 335 3.92 -9.53 -22.18
CA TRP A 335 4.09 -10.33 -23.39
C TRP A 335 4.72 -9.56 -24.56
N VAL A 336 4.35 -8.29 -24.75
CA VAL A 336 4.97 -7.42 -25.78
C VAL A 336 6.44 -7.15 -25.46
N ASN A 337 6.76 -6.80 -24.20
CA ASN A 337 8.12 -6.41 -23.80
C ASN A 337 9.11 -7.58 -23.74
N ALA A 338 8.66 -8.76 -23.28
CA ALA A 338 9.50 -9.96 -23.23
C ALA A 338 10.06 -10.34 -24.61
N ARG A 339 9.35 -9.98 -25.69
CA ARG A 339 9.79 -10.23 -27.07
C ARG A 339 10.68 -9.14 -27.68
N GLN A 340 10.74 -7.96 -27.08
CA GLN A 340 11.42 -6.81 -27.69
C GLN A 340 12.86 -6.62 -27.18
N ASP A 341 13.05 -6.62 -25.85
CA ASP A 341 14.34 -6.19 -25.25
C ASP A 341 14.90 -7.16 -24.20
N GLY A 342 14.26 -8.31 -23.93
CA GLY A 342 14.65 -9.17 -22.82
C GLY A 342 14.55 -8.50 -21.44
N LEU A 343 13.91 -7.32 -21.36
CA LEU A 343 13.56 -6.63 -20.13
C LEU A 343 12.60 -7.54 -19.35
N GLU A 344 13.13 -8.21 -18.33
CA GLU A 344 12.36 -9.04 -17.39
C GLU A 344 11.42 -8.14 -16.57
N LEU A 345 10.30 -7.77 -17.16
CA LEU A 345 9.19 -7.17 -16.45
C LEU A 345 8.65 -8.11 -15.37
N ASP A 346 8.97 -9.40 -15.44
CA ASP A 346 8.63 -10.46 -14.49
C ASP A 346 9.24 -10.28 -13.09
N ARG A 347 10.21 -9.38 -12.93
CA ARG A 347 10.81 -9.05 -11.63
C ARG A 347 9.96 -8.17 -10.72
N LEU A 348 8.83 -7.65 -11.20
CA LEU A 348 7.95 -6.77 -10.43
C LEU A 348 7.09 -7.59 -9.45
N GLN A 349 7.69 -8.18 -8.41
CA GLN A 349 7.01 -9.11 -7.51
C GLN A 349 5.93 -8.47 -6.60
N GLU A 350 5.73 -7.15 -6.64
CA GLU A 350 4.53 -6.51 -6.05
C GLU A 350 3.28 -6.56 -6.98
N ARG A 351 3.33 -7.38 -8.04
CA ARG A 351 2.40 -7.54 -9.19
C ARG A 351 0.92 -7.81 -8.92
N ASN A 352 0.52 -8.11 -7.69
CA ASN A 352 -0.83 -8.59 -7.42
C ASN A 352 -1.62 -7.61 -6.54
N PRO A 353 -2.33 -6.62 -7.13
CA PRO A 353 -3.19 -5.74 -6.34
C PRO A 353 -4.29 -6.51 -5.57
N TRP A 354 -4.61 -7.73 -6.02
CA TRP A 354 -5.53 -8.63 -5.34
C TRP A 354 -4.99 -9.13 -3.99
N ALA A 355 -3.68 -9.19 -3.77
CA ALA A 355 -3.12 -9.63 -2.49
C ALA A 355 -3.50 -8.71 -1.32
N ARG A 356 -3.65 -7.40 -1.59
CA ARG A 356 -4.07 -6.40 -0.58
C ARG A 356 -5.58 -6.38 -0.37
N ILE A 357 -6.34 -6.74 -1.41
CA ILE A 357 -7.81 -6.78 -1.38
C ILE A 357 -8.31 -8.09 -0.74
N ALA A 358 -7.57 -9.19 -0.94
CA ALA A 358 -7.86 -10.53 -0.47
C ALA A 358 -6.64 -11.13 0.25
N PRO A 359 -6.24 -10.60 1.41
CA PRO A 359 -5.12 -11.15 2.17
C PRO A 359 -5.40 -12.63 2.50
N GLY A 360 -4.45 -13.51 2.16
CA GLY A 360 -4.61 -14.97 2.29
C GLY A 360 -5.50 -15.63 1.23
N GLY A 361 -5.90 -14.91 0.18
CA GLY A 361 -6.70 -15.44 -0.93
C GLY A 361 -8.20 -15.61 -0.64
N VAL A 362 -8.67 -15.14 0.53
CA VAL A 362 -10.09 -15.18 0.90
C VAL A 362 -10.72 -13.84 0.58
N LEU A 363 -11.74 -13.86 -0.27
CA LEU A 363 -12.49 -12.67 -0.68
C LEU A 363 -13.77 -12.53 0.17
N PRO A 364 -14.11 -11.32 0.64
CA PRO A 364 -15.45 -11.05 1.16
C PRO A 364 -16.53 -11.48 0.16
N GLU A 365 -17.65 -12.03 0.66
CA GLU A 365 -18.68 -12.65 -0.18
C GLU A 365 -19.18 -11.71 -1.30
N ARG A 366 -19.47 -10.45 -0.97
CA ARG A 366 -19.91 -9.44 -1.95
C ARG A 366 -18.89 -9.24 -3.08
N LEU A 367 -17.60 -9.23 -2.74
CA LEU A 367 -16.52 -9.08 -3.72
C LEU A 367 -16.36 -10.34 -4.57
N ALA A 368 -16.48 -11.52 -3.97
CA ALA A 368 -16.47 -12.80 -4.68
C ALA A 368 -17.62 -12.90 -5.70
N GLN A 369 -18.83 -12.49 -5.31
CA GLN A 369 -20.00 -12.46 -6.18
C GLN A 369 -19.84 -11.48 -7.35
N ALA A 370 -19.36 -10.26 -7.07
CA ALA A 370 -19.09 -9.26 -8.11
C ALA A 370 -18.03 -9.75 -9.11
N LEU A 371 -16.95 -10.39 -8.62
CA LEU A 371 -15.91 -10.98 -9.47
C LEU A 371 -16.44 -12.10 -10.37
N GLU A 372 -17.28 -12.98 -9.82
CA GLU A 372 -17.89 -14.05 -10.59
C GLU A 372 -18.81 -13.49 -11.69
N ALA A 373 -19.59 -12.45 -11.38
CA ALA A 373 -20.44 -11.77 -12.36
C ALA A 373 -19.62 -11.14 -13.49
N LEU A 374 -18.48 -10.50 -13.17
CA LEU A 374 -17.55 -9.98 -14.18
C LEU A 374 -16.95 -11.09 -15.05
N GLY A 375 -16.58 -12.22 -14.45
CA GLY A 375 -16.12 -13.40 -15.18
C GLY A 375 -17.18 -13.93 -16.15
N ALA A 376 -18.43 -14.01 -15.69
CA ALA A 376 -19.57 -14.43 -16.50
C ALA A 376 -19.85 -13.45 -17.66
N GLN A 377 -19.66 -12.14 -17.47
CA GLN A 377 -19.77 -11.15 -18.55
C GLN A 377 -18.65 -11.35 -19.59
N ALA A 378 -17.41 -11.55 -19.14
CA ALA A 378 -16.27 -11.78 -20.02
C ALA A 378 -16.40 -13.07 -20.85
N ALA A 379 -17.12 -14.08 -20.35
CA ALA A 379 -17.41 -15.32 -21.06
C ALA A 379 -18.19 -15.12 -22.36
N ALA A 380 -18.93 -14.01 -22.51
CA ALA A 380 -19.68 -13.72 -23.73
C ALA A 380 -18.77 -13.38 -24.94
N ALA A 381 -17.50 -13.06 -24.71
CA ALA A 381 -16.55 -12.79 -25.78
C ALA A 381 -16.30 -14.05 -26.64
N PRO A 382 -16.17 -13.91 -27.98
CA PRO A 382 -15.88 -15.04 -28.84
C PRO A 382 -14.45 -15.58 -28.63
N GLY A 383 -14.31 -16.91 -28.69
CA GLY A 383 -13.03 -17.61 -28.57
C GLY A 383 -12.47 -17.69 -27.14
N CYS A 384 -11.20 -18.08 -27.05
CA CYS A 384 -10.51 -18.35 -25.78
C CYS A 384 -9.36 -17.39 -25.49
N ARG A 385 -9.28 -16.26 -26.20
CA ARG A 385 -8.15 -15.32 -26.12
C ARG A 385 -7.80 -14.89 -24.70
N LEU A 386 -8.80 -14.63 -23.85
CA LEU A 386 -8.53 -14.24 -22.46
C LEU A 386 -7.88 -15.38 -21.64
N ALA A 387 -8.33 -16.62 -21.84
CA ALA A 387 -7.75 -17.80 -21.21
C ALA A 387 -6.32 -18.09 -21.74
N GLU A 388 -6.09 -17.87 -23.03
CA GLU A 388 -4.79 -18.05 -23.70
C GLU A 388 -3.72 -17.07 -23.20
N LEU A 389 -4.11 -15.91 -22.68
CA LEU A 389 -3.18 -14.96 -22.05
C LEU A 389 -2.60 -15.46 -20.71
N GLN A 390 -3.16 -16.55 -20.16
CA GLN A 390 -2.74 -17.16 -18.89
C GLN A 390 -2.62 -16.12 -17.76
N VAL A 391 -3.68 -15.32 -17.56
CA VAL A 391 -3.73 -14.30 -16.50
C VAL A 391 -3.99 -14.98 -15.15
N SER A 392 -2.95 -15.65 -14.63
CA SER A 392 -3.00 -16.41 -13.38
C SER A 392 -3.25 -15.56 -12.13
N GLU A 393 -3.05 -14.25 -12.25
CA GLU A 393 -3.15 -13.26 -11.18
C GLU A 393 -4.61 -12.93 -10.82
N LEU A 394 -5.57 -13.20 -11.73
CA LEU A 394 -6.98 -12.98 -11.46
C LEU A 394 -7.51 -13.99 -10.41
N PRO A 395 -8.32 -13.55 -9.44
CA PRO A 395 -8.90 -14.45 -8.43
C PRO A 395 -9.73 -15.57 -9.07
N TRP A 396 -9.68 -16.76 -8.47
CA TRP A 396 -10.33 -17.94 -9.04
C TRP A 396 -11.86 -17.77 -9.20
N GLN A 397 -12.51 -16.92 -8.40
CA GLN A 397 -13.94 -16.62 -8.51
C GLN A 397 -14.29 -16.01 -9.87
N TYR A 398 -13.42 -15.16 -10.42
CA TYR A 398 -13.57 -14.63 -11.78
C TYR A 398 -13.55 -15.77 -12.80
N TRP A 399 -12.56 -16.67 -12.70
CA TRP A 399 -12.43 -17.81 -13.59
C TRP A 399 -13.56 -18.83 -13.45
N LEU A 400 -14.08 -19.05 -12.24
CA LEU A 400 -15.27 -19.88 -12.02
C LEU A 400 -16.48 -19.28 -12.74
N GLY A 401 -16.73 -17.99 -12.58
CA GLY A 401 -17.84 -17.30 -13.25
C GLY A 401 -17.73 -17.38 -14.77
N PHE A 402 -16.51 -17.17 -15.30
CA PHE A 402 -16.21 -17.33 -16.72
C PHE A 402 -16.55 -18.74 -17.22
N ALA A 403 -16.00 -19.77 -16.57
CA ALA A 403 -16.22 -21.16 -16.97
C ALA A 403 -17.70 -21.56 -16.86
N LEU A 404 -18.38 -21.22 -15.77
CA LEU A 404 -19.80 -21.51 -15.57
C LEU A 404 -20.65 -20.89 -16.69
N ALA A 405 -20.44 -19.63 -17.03
CA ALA A 405 -21.19 -18.96 -18.08
C ALA A 405 -20.97 -19.60 -19.46
N ARG A 406 -19.72 -19.94 -19.82
CA ARG A 406 -19.45 -20.66 -21.08
C ARG A 406 -20.13 -22.02 -21.13
N LEU A 407 -20.05 -22.80 -20.04
CA LEU A 407 -20.74 -24.08 -19.93
C LEU A 407 -22.26 -23.94 -20.02
N GLN A 408 -22.85 -22.88 -19.46
CA GLN A 408 -24.28 -22.59 -19.59
C GLN A 408 -24.67 -22.26 -21.03
N MET A 409 -23.81 -21.55 -21.77
CA MET A 409 -23.97 -21.26 -23.20
C MET A 409 -23.67 -22.46 -24.11
N GLY A 410 -23.26 -23.62 -23.57
CA GLY A 410 -22.87 -24.78 -24.36
C GLY A 410 -21.55 -24.62 -25.10
N GLN A 411 -20.71 -23.67 -24.67
CA GLN A 411 -19.41 -23.38 -25.27
C GLN A 411 -18.29 -24.09 -24.51
N ASP A 412 -17.13 -24.24 -25.15
CA ASP A 412 -15.89 -24.66 -24.49
C ASP A 412 -15.54 -23.66 -23.38
N GLU A 413 -15.19 -24.18 -22.20
CA GLU A 413 -14.77 -23.40 -21.03
C GLU A 413 -13.33 -22.85 -21.16
N CYS A 414 -12.66 -23.17 -22.27
CA CYS A 414 -11.32 -22.71 -22.64
C CYS A 414 -10.21 -23.30 -21.77
N ARG A 415 -10.39 -24.54 -21.30
CA ARG A 415 -9.46 -25.27 -20.42
C ARG A 415 -9.17 -24.58 -19.08
N ILE A 416 -9.95 -23.57 -18.70
CA ILE A 416 -9.88 -22.90 -17.41
C ILE A 416 -10.06 -23.91 -16.28
N LEU A 417 -11.09 -24.74 -16.30
CA LEU A 417 -11.36 -25.69 -15.21
C LEU A 417 -10.24 -26.72 -15.08
N ALA A 418 -9.78 -27.28 -16.20
CA ALA A 418 -8.73 -28.30 -16.23
C ALA A 418 -7.34 -27.75 -15.90
N SER A 419 -7.05 -26.48 -16.21
CA SER A 419 -5.77 -25.84 -15.86
C SER A 419 -5.79 -25.19 -14.47
N SER A 420 -6.98 -25.02 -13.87
CA SER A 420 -7.14 -24.41 -12.56
C SER A 420 -6.92 -25.42 -11.41
N VAL A 421 -5.76 -25.33 -10.75
CA VAL A 421 -5.50 -25.97 -9.44
C VAL A 421 -6.64 -25.75 -8.41
N PRO A 422 -7.33 -24.59 -8.36
CA PRO A 422 -8.40 -24.35 -7.40
C PRO A 422 -9.53 -25.38 -7.38
N VAL A 423 -10.04 -25.88 -8.52
CA VAL A 423 -11.21 -26.79 -8.51
C VAL A 423 -10.87 -28.12 -7.84
N ALA A 424 -9.75 -28.73 -8.24
CA ALA A 424 -9.24 -29.94 -7.61
C ALA A 424 -8.92 -29.71 -6.12
N ARG A 425 -8.30 -28.57 -5.78
CA ARG A 425 -7.98 -28.20 -4.40
C ARG A 425 -9.23 -28.05 -3.54
N ARG A 426 -10.28 -27.36 -4.01
CA ARG A 426 -11.55 -27.22 -3.26
C ARG A 426 -12.24 -28.57 -3.06
N TYR A 427 -12.17 -29.46 -4.04
CA TYR A 427 -12.70 -30.82 -3.91
C TYR A 427 -11.91 -31.63 -2.87
N GLN A 428 -10.58 -31.49 -2.85
CA GLN A 428 -9.70 -32.07 -1.84
C GLN A 428 -9.99 -31.50 -0.43
N GLU A 429 -10.04 -30.17 -0.27
CA GLU A 429 -10.37 -29.49 1.00
C GLU A 429 -11.71 -30.00 1.56
N ALA A 430 -12.71 -30.20 0.70
CA ALA A 430 -13.98 -30.79 1.09
C ALA A 430 -13.86 -32.23 1.58
N ALA A 431 -13.03 -33.04 0.91
CA ALA A 431 -12.68 -34.39 1.33
C ALA A 431 -11.73 -34.45 2.54
N GLU A 432 -11.27 -33.31 3.05
CA GLU A 432 -10.47 -33.19 4.29
C GLU A 432 -11.31 -32.65 5.46
N GLY A 433 -12.63 -32.47 5.25
CA GLY A 433 -13.56 -32.05 6.29
C GLY A 433 -13.91 -30.55 6.25
N ASN A 434 -13.60 -29.83 5.17
CA ASN A 434 -14.05 -28.45 4.96
C ASN A 434 -15.29 -28.39 4.03
N PRO A 435 -16.53 -28.52 4.55
CA PRO A 435 -17.73 -28.49 3.71
C PRO A 435 -17.96 -27.15 3.01
N ALA A 436 -17.34 -26.05 3.48
CA ALA A 436 -17.45 -24.76 2.83
C ALA A 436 -16.78 -24.75 1.43
N ALA A 437 -15.66 -25.46 1.28
CA ALA A 437 -14.96 -25.59 0.00
C ALA A 437 -15.85 -26.25 -1.07
N LEU A 438 -16.69 -27.22 -0.68
CA LEU A 438 -17.61 -27.88 -1.60
C LEU A 438 -18.72 -26.94 -2.10
N ARG A 439 -19.16 -25.99 -1.26
CA ARG A 439 -20.17 -25.00 -1.65
C ARG A 439 -19.69 -24.08 -2.77
N GLU A 440 -18.41 -23.71 -2.75
CA GLU A 440 -17.81 -22.84 -3.76
C GLU A 440 -17.87 -23.44 -5.17
N ILE A 441 -17.68 -24.76 -5.28
CA ILE A 441 -17.71 -25.49 -6.56
C ILE A 441 -19.05 -26.20 -6.85
N ALA A 442 -20.03 -26.17 -5.93
CA ALA A 442 -21.29 -26.92 -6.05
C ALA A 442 -22.07 -26.63 -7.34
N ARG A 443 -21.92 -25.42 -7.89
CA ARG A 443 -22.53 -25.01 -9.17
C ARG A 443 -22.01 -25.76 -10.40
N LEU A 444 -20.88 -26.45 -10.29
CA LEU A 444 -20.37 -27.35 -11.34
C LEU A 444 -21.09 -28.70 -11.37
N ARG A 445 -21.72 -29.11 -10.25
CA ARG A 445 -22.35 -30.43 -10.11
C ARG A 445 -23.42 -30.73 -11.15
N PRO A 446 -24.32 -29.81 -11.54
CA PRO A 446 -25.32 -30.08 -12.58
C PRO A 446 -24.71 -30.46 -13.94
N PHE A 447 -23.50 -30.01 -14.25
CA PHE A 447 -22.83 -30.34 -15.51
C PHE A 447 -22.32 -31.79 -15.56
N LEU A 448 -22.04 -32.40 -14.40
CA LEU A 448 -21.68 -33.83 -14.32
C LEU A 448 -22.80 -34.77 -14.76
N GLN A 449 -24.05 -34.29 -14.73
CA GLN A 449 -25.24 -35.05 -15.14
C GLN A 449 -25.58 -34.85 -16.63
N ARG A 450 -24.94 -33.88 -17.31
CA ARG A 450 -25.14 -33.62 -18.75
C ARG A 450 -24.27 -34.55 -19.59
N GLN A 451 -24.54 -34.65 -20.88
CA GLN A 451 -23.63 -35.29 -21.84
C GLN A 451 -22.80 -34.23 -22.58
N GLY A 452 -21.64 -34.64 -23.11
CA GLY A 452 -20.78 -33.80 -23.96
C GLY A 452 -19.68 -33.05 -23.23
N ALA A 453 -19.01 -32.14 -23.96
CA ALA A 453 -17.76 -31.51 -23.56
C ALA A 453 -17.80 -30.82 -22.18
N GLY A 454 -18.95 -30.27 -21.78
CA GLY A 454 -19.10 -29.64 -20.46
C GLY A 454 -19.01 -30.62 -19.29
N ARG A 455 -19.52 -31.84 -19.45
CA ARG A 455 -19.33 -32.91 -18.44
C ARG A 455 -17.87 -33.32 -18.38
N ASP A 456 -17.25 -33.50 -19.54
CA ASP A 456 -15.89 -34.01 -19.64
C ASP A 456 -14.88 -33.00 -19.06
N ALA A 457 -15.08 -31.70 -19.27
CA ALA A 457 -14.26 -30.65 -18.67
C ALA A 457 -14.34 -30.63 -17.13
N VAL A 458 -15.57 -30.66 -16.57
CA VAL A 458 -15.77 -30.69 -15.11
C VAL A 458 -15.21 -31.98 -14.51
N LEU A 459 -15.41 -33.12 -15.17
CA LEU A 459 -14.87 -34.40 -14.74
C LEU A 459 -13.33 -34.38 -14.75
N ALA A 460 -12.71 -33.88 -15.83
CA ALA A 460 -11.26 -33.79 -15.95
C ALA A 460 -10.63 -32.92 -14.85
N ALA A 461 -11.27 -31.80 -14.49
CA ALA A 461 -10.80 -30.94 -13.40
C ALA A 461 -10.88 -31.63 -12.03
N LEU A 462 -11.99 -32.32 -11.74
CA LEU A 462 -12.23 -32.96 -10.43
C LEU A 462 -11.40 -34.24 -10.25
N VAL A 463 -11.16 -35.01 -11.31
CA VAL A 463 -10.38 -36.25 -11.26
C VAL A 463 -8.92 -36.00 -10.86
N GLN A 464 -8.38 -34.80 -11.08
CA GLN A 464 -7.03 -34.45 -10.61
C GLN A 464 -6.88 -34.62 -9.08
N ALA A 465 -7.93 -34.33 -8.31
CA ALA A 465 -7.91 -34.52 -6.86
C ALA A 465 -7.90 -36.00 -6.45
N CYS A 466 -8.37 -36.90 -7.33
CA CYS A 466 -8.47 -38.34 -7.05
C CYS A 466 -7.12 -39.06 -7.02
N ALA A 467 -6.02 -38.40 -7.42
CA ALA A 467 -4.67 -38.93 -7.23
C ALA A 467 -4.31 -39.08 -5.74
N GLN A 468 -5.00 -38.35 -4.85
CA GLN A 468 -4.78 -38.41 -3.41
C GLN A 468 -5.59 -39.56 -2.75
N PRO A 469 -4.95 -40.53 -2.07
CA PRO A 469 -5.64 -41.71 -1.52
C PRO A 469 -6.72 -41.43 -0.47
N HIS A 470 -6.64 -40.31 0.25
CA HIS A 470 -7.68 -39.91 1.22
C HIS A 470 -8.90 -39.31 0.51
N VAL A 471 -8.69 -38.51 -0.54
CA VAL A 471 -9.77 -37.94 -1.36
C VAL A 471 -10.58 -39.06 -2.01
N ALA A 472 -9.93 -40.10 -2.54
CA ALA A 472 -10.62 -41.25 -3.12
C ALA A 472 -11.49 -42.04 -2.12
N ARG A 473 -11.19 -41.97 -0.82
CA ARG A 473 -11.96 -42.64 0.24
C ARG A 473 -13.17 -41.84 0.68
N GLN A 474 -13.05 -40.52 0.82
CA GLN A 474 -14.15 -39.66 1.25
C GLN A 474 -15.04 -39.22 0.09
N ASP A 475 -14.47 -39.05 -1.10
CA ASP A 475 -15.08 -38.78 -2.41
C ASP A 475 -16.45 -38.08 -2.37
N PRO A 476 -16.49 -36.76 -2.07
CA PRO A 476 -17.72 -36.03 -1.75
C PRO A 476 -18.85 -36.16 -2.75
N TRP A 477 -18.53 -36.25 -4.05
CA TRP A 477 -19.48 -36.43 -5.15
C TRP A 477 -19.39 -37.79 -5.84
N ARG A 478 -18.66 -38.75 -5.28
CA ARG A 478 -18.46 -40.11 -5.81
C ARG A 478 -17.78 -40.15 -7.19
N ILE A 479 -16.99 -39.13 -7.52
CA ILE A 479 -16.31 -38.98 -8.81
C ILE A 479 -15.13 -39.96 -8.93
N CYS A 480 -14.27 -40.01 -7.92
CA CYS A 480 -13.09 -40.87 -7.94
C CYS A 480 -13.48 -42.35 -8.08
N ARG A 481 -14.52 -42.78 -7.36
CA ARG A 481 -15.07 -44.13 -7.46
C ARG A 481 -15.67 -44.40 -8.84
N ALA A 482 -16.43 -43.46 -9.40
CA ALA A 482 -17.04 -43.61 -10.72
C ALA A 482 -15.98 -43.74 -11.84
N THR A 483 -14.94 -42.89 -11.80
CA THR A 483 -13.85 -42.92 -12.78
C THR A 483 -13.03 -44.21 -12.67
N ALA A 484 -12.72 -44.67 -11.46
CA ALA A 484 -12.01 -45.94 -11.26
C ALA A 484 -12.79 -47.15 -11.81
N LEU A 485 -14.11 -47.17 -11.66
CA LEU A 485 -14.97 -48.21 -12.23
C LEU A 485 -15.04 -48.14 -13.76
N TYR A 486 -15.06 -46.94 -14.32
CA TYR A 486 -15.04 -46.73 -15.77
C TYR A 486 -13.74 -47.21 -16.41
N ASN A 487 -12.58 -46.83 -15.85
CA ASN A 487 -11.28 -47.24 -16.36
C ASN A 487 -11.11 -48.76 -16.33
N ARG A 488 -11.53 -49.43 -15.24
CA ARG A 488 -11.50 -50.90 -15.16
C ARG A 488 -12.35 -51.58 -16.24
N ARG A 489 -13.51 -51.02 -16.60
CA ARG A 489 -14.35 -51.58 -17.67
C ARG A 489 -13.71 -51.41 -19.05
N ILE A 490 -13.01 -50.30 -19.29
CA ILE A 490 -12.24 -50.12 -20.53
C ILE A 490 -11.09 -51.12 -20.59
N GLU A 491 -10.34 -51.28 -19.51
CA GLU A 491 -9.24 -52.24 -19.42
C GLU A 491 -9.72 -53.69 -19.62
N GLN A 492 -10.89 -54.05 -19.08
CA GLN A 492 -11.50 -55.37 -19.23
C GLN A 492 -12.19 -55.59 -20.59
N GLY A 493 -12.60 -54.52 -21.27
CA GLY A 493 -13.22 -54.59 -22.60
C GLY A 493 -12.22 -54.57 -23.77
N ASN A 494 -10.95 -54.23 -23.49
CA ASN A 494 -9.84 -54.25 -24.44
C ASN A 494 -8.92 -55.48 -24.25
N GLN A 495 -9.26 -56.39 -23.33
CA GLN A 495 -8.70 -57.74 -23.20
C GLN A 495 -9.62 -58.73 -23.90
#